data_AF-A0A3R7AHT7-F1
#
_entry.id   AF-A0A3R7AHT7-F1
#
_cell.length_a   1.000
_cell.length_b   1.000
_cell.length_c   1.000
_cell.angle_alpha   90.00
_cell.angle_beta   90.00
_cell.angle_gamma   90.00
#
_symmetry.space_group_name_H-M   'P 1'
#
loop_
_entity.id
_entity.type
_entity.pdbx_description
1 polymer ?
#
loop_
_entity_poly.entity_id
_entity_poly.type
_entity_poly.pdbx_seq_one_letter_code
_entity_poly.pdbx_strand_id
1 'polypeptide(L)'
;MWTVKYKPRSLSEVADQREAKNKLLSWLKAWRPGGKAALLYGPPGNGKTCTVEALAAEMGFDLIEMNASDVRTRERIERTVGRAIKMASLTGARG
;
A
#
# COMPACT_ATOMS: atom_id res chain seq x y z
N MET A 1 15.60 -6.03 -13.79
CA MET A 1 15.93 -6.67 -12.50
C MET A 1 14.86 -7.71 -12.19
N TRP A 2 15.21 -8.95 -11.84
CA TRP A 2 14.26 -10.07 -11.72
C TRP A 2 13.20 -9.88 -10.61
N THR A 3 13.50 -9.04 -9.62
CA THR A 3 12.64 -8.69 -8.49
C THR A 3 11.34 -7.97 -8.87
N VAL A 4 11.31 -7.24 -9.98
CA VAL A 4 10.09 -6.57 -10.49
C VAL A 4 9.24 -7.55 -11.33
N LYS A 5 9.88 -8.55 -11.96
CA LYS A 5 9.21 -9.49 -12.87
C LYS A 5 8.36 -10.53 -12.13
N TYR A 6 8.76 -10.93 -10.92
CA TYR A 6 8.06 -11.91 -10.08
C TYR A 6 7.35 -11.27 -8.88
N LYS A 7 7.01 -9.99 -8.98
CA LYS A 7 6.31 -9.30 -7.90
C LYS A 7 4.89 -9.87 -7.80
N PRO A 8 4.48 -10.41 -6.63
CA PRO A 8 3.16 -10.96 -6.43
C PRO A 8 2.09 -9.90 -6.73
N ARG A 9 1.10 -10.32 -7.52
CA ARG A 9 -0.08 -9.53 -7.91
C ARG A 9 -1.29 -9.85 -7.06
N SER A 10 -1.22 -10.91 -6.25
CA SER A 10 -2.23 -11.29 -5.28
C SER A 10 -1.61 -11.67 -3.93
N LEU A 11 -2.35 -11.47 -2.85
CA LEU A 11 -2.00 -11.91 -1.48
C LEU A 11 -1.68 -13.40 -1.40
N SER A 12 -2.26 -14.22 -2.27
CA SER A 12 -2.02 -15.67 -2.33
C SER A 12 -0.61 -16.01 -2.80
N GLU A 13 0.03 -15.13 -3.59
CA GLU A 13 1.39 -15.31 -4.11
C GLU A 13 2.48 -14.87 -3.12
N VAL A 14 2.11 -14.14 -2.06
CA VAL A 14 3.03 -13.77 -0.99
C VAL A 14 3.32 -15.00 -0.11
N ALA A 15 4.54 -15.52 -0.19
CA ALA A 15 4.97 -16.67 0.58
C ALA A 15 4.91 -16.41 2.11
N ASP A 16 4.22 -17.30 2.81
CA ASP A 16 4.29 -17.56 4.25
C ASP A 16 4.11 -16.40 5.25
N GLN A 17 2.99 -15.67 5.14
CA GLN A 17 2.58 -14.63 6.11
C GLN A 17 1.06 -14.61 6.33
N ARG A 18 0.42 -15.77 6.47
CA ARG A 18 -1.05 -15.89 6.49
C ARG A 18 -1.70 -15.04 7.59
N GLU A 19 -1.15 -15.06 8.80
CA GLU A 19 -1.72 -14.32 9.92
C GLU A 19 -1.62 -12.80 9.73
N ALA A 20 -0.46 -12.30 9.32
CA ALA A 20 -0.26 -10.87 9.05
C ALA A 20 -1.13 -10.39 7.88
N LYS A 21 -1.25 -11.19 6.82
CA LYS A 21 -2.15 -10.94 5.68
C LYS A 21 -3.60 -10.84 6.13
N ASN A 22 -4.07 -11.79 6.93
CA ASN A 22 -5.45 -11.80 7.43
C ASN A 22 -5.72 -10.61 8.36
N LYS A 23 -4.78 -10.26 9.23
CA LYS A 23 -4.89 -9.05 10.09
C LYS A 23 -4.96 -7.79 9.25
N LEU A 24 -4.07 -7.62 8.27
CA LEU A 24 -4.08 -6.47 7.37
C LEU A 24 -5.38 -6.37 6.56
N LEU A 25 -5.87 -7.51 6.03
CA LEU A 25 -7.13 -7.56 5.29
C LEU A 25 -8.33 -7.22 6.18
N SER A 26 -8.37 -7.75 7.41
CA SER A 26 -9.43 -7.42 8.36
C SER A 26 -9.42 -5.95 8.75
N TRP A 27 -8.25 -5.36 8.97
CA TRP A 27 -8.08 -3.94 9.23
C TRP A 27 -8.56 -3.12 8.05
N LEU A 28 -8.17 -3.46 6.83
CA LEU A 28 -8.53 -2.70 5.63
C LEU A 28 -10.05 -2.74 5.36
N LYS A 29 -10.70 -3.89 5.58
CA LYS A 29 -12.17 -4.02 5.46
C LYS A 29 -12.92 -3.22 6.53
N ALA A 30 -12.38 -3.18 7.75
CA ALA A 30 -12.96 -2.43 8.86
C ALA A 30 -12.61 -0.94 8.84
N TRP A 31 -11.62 -0.52 8.05
CA TRP A 31 -11.10 0.84 8.06
C TRP A 31 -12.16 1.83 7.55
N ARG A 32 -12.16 3.01 8.17
CA ARG A 32 -13.05 4.14 7.86
C ARG A 32 -12.24 5.43 7.89
N PRO A 33 -12.64 6.49 7.16
CA PRO A 33 -12.00 7.80 7.24
C PRO A 33 -11.90 8.27 8.71
N GLY A 34 -10.70 8.63 9.16
CA GLY A 34 -10.42 8.95 10.57
C GLY A 34 -9.99 7.76 11.45
N GLY A 35 -9.97 6.55 10.88
CA GLY A 35 -9.47 5.34 11.53
C GLY A 35 -7.95 5.30 11.67
N LYS A 36 -7.45 4.51 12.63
CA LYS A 36 -6.02 4.36 12.89
C LYS A 36 -5.30 3.70 11.71
N ALA A 37 -4.08 4.16 11.44
CA ALA A 37 -3.19 3.56 10.45
C ALA A 37 -2.69 2.18 10.90
N ALA A 38 -2.47 1.27 9.94
CA ALA A 38 -1.75 0.03 10.17
C ALA A 38 -0.24 0.25 10.03
N LEU A 39 0.54 -0.38 10.92
CA LEU A 39 2.00 -0.35 10.88
C LEU A 39 2.53 -1.76 10.61
N LEU A 40 3.16 -1.94 9.45
CA LEU A 40 3.86 -3.18 9.10
C LEU A 40 5.31 -3.07 9.54
N TYR A 41 5.74 -3.91 10.47
CA TYR A 41 7.12 -3.94 10.98
C TYR A 41 7.73 -5.35 10.88
N GLY A 42 9.05 -5.42 10.82
CA GLY A 42 9.81 -6.68 10.76
C GLY A 42 11.11 -6.54 9.97
N PRO A 43 11.94 -7.59 9.89
CA PRO A 43 13.25 -7.52 9.25
C PRO A 43 13.14 -7.19 7.75
N PRO A 44 14.11 -6.48 7.15
CA PRO A 44 14.09 -6.16 5.72
C PRO A 44 14.06 -7.45 4.87
N GLY A 45 13.48 -7.40 3.68
CA GLY A 45 13.39 -8.55 2.77
C GLY A 45 12.23 -9.52 3.01
N ASN A 46 11.47 -9.40 4.11
CA ASN A 46 10.29 -10.24 4.40
C ASN A 46 9.00 -9.76 3.71
N GLY A 47 9.05 -9.23 2.49
CA GLY A 47 7.83 -8.97 1.71
C GLY A 47 6.84 -7.91 2.22
N LYS A 48 7.13 -7.11 3.26
CA LYS A 48 6.18 -6.09 3.80
C LYS A 48 5.60 -5.15 2.73
N THR A 49 6.47 -4.44 2.02
CA THR A 49 6.08 -3.54 0.91
C THR A 49 5.34 -4.32 -0.16
N CYS A 50 5.86 -5.51 -0.49
CA CYS A 50 5.29 -6.41 -1.46
C CYS A 50 3.86 -6.85 -1.14
N THR A 51 3.55 -7.09 0.14
CA THR A 51 2.22 -7.47 0.63
C THR A 51 1.23 -6.32 0.50
N VAL A 52 1.65 -5.08 0.79
CA VAL A 52 0.79 -3.90 0.63
C VAL A 52 0.48 -3.67 -0.84
N GLU A 53 1.49 -3.79 -1.70
CA GLU A 53 1.31 -3.67 -3.16
C GLU A 53 0.39 -4.75 -3.73
N ALA A 54 0.60 -6.02 -3.35
CA ALA A 54 -0.26 -7.12 -3.80
C ALA A 54 -1.71 -6.94 -3.32
N LEU A 55 -1.90 -6.48 -2.08
CA LEU A 55 -3.23 -6.20 -1.53
C LEU A 55 -3.92 -5.04 -2.24
N ALA A 56 -3.19 -3.96 -2.55
CA ALA A 56 -3.73 -2.82 -3.28
C ALA A 56 -4.11 -3.22 -4.71
N ALA A 57 -3.26 -3.98 -5.40
CA ALA A 57 -3.54 -4.51 -6.74
C ALA A 57 -4.76 -5.44 -6.74
N GLU A 58 -4.89 -6.33 -5.75
CA GLU A 58 -6.02 -7.26 -5.63
C GLU A 58 -7.34 -6.55 -5.31
N MET A 59 -7.31 -5.46 -4.53
CA MET A 59 -8.50 -4.67 -4.19
C MET A 59 -8.81 -3.55 -5.20
N GLY A 60 -7.97 -3.36 -6.22
CA GLY A 60 -8.12 -2.27 -7.20
C GLY A 60 -7.91 -0.87 -6.60
N PHE A 61 -7.07 -0.75 -5.57
CA PHE A 61 -6.77 0.53 -4.94
C PHE A 61 -5.55 1.20 -5.57
N ASP A 62 -5.63 2.52 -5.74
CA ASP A 62 -4.49 3.35 -6.09
C ASP A 62 -3.54 3.45 -4.91
N LEU A 63 -2.38 2.77 -5.01
CA LEU A 63 -1.35 2.80 -3.98
C LEU A 63 -0.41 3.98 -4.19
N ILE A 64 -0.28 4.82 -3.16
CA ILE A 64 0.73 5.89 -3.12
C ILE A 64 1.82 5.44 -2.15
N GLU A 65 2.96 4.99 -2.68
CA GLU A 65 4.15 4.69 -1.89
C GLU A 65 4.99 5.96 -1.70
N MET A 66 5.41 6.21 -0.46
CA MET A 66 6.29 7.33 -0.13
C MET A 66 7.49 6.83 0.65
N ASN A 67 8.70 7.04 0.12
CA ASN A 67 9.92 6.68 0.82
C ASN A 67 10.26 7.73 1.90
N ALA A 68 10.65 7.25 3.09
CA ALA A 68 11.06 8.09 4.21
C ALA A 68 12.35 8.89 3.94
N SER A 69 13.28 8.38 3.13
CA SER A 69 14.48 9.14 2.76
C SER A 69 14.15 10.33 1.88
N ASP A 70 13.14 10.19 1.03
CA ASP A 70 12.70 11.24 0.15
C ASP A 70 11.92 12.30 0.90
N VAL A 71 11.10 11.98 1.89
CA VAL A 71 10.15 12.94 2.49
C VAL A 71 10.44 13.24 3.96
N ARG A 72 11.15 14.34 4.23
CA ARG A 72 11.58 14.75 5.60
C ARG A 72 10.77 15.88 6.23
N THR A 73 9.74 16.40 5.56
CA THR A 73 8.96 17.56 6.04
C THR A 73 7.46 17.33 5.85
N ARG A 74 6.65 17.67 6.87
CA ARG A 74 5.18 17.62 6.84
C ARG A 74 4.59 18.29 5.61
N GLU A 75 5.11 19.46 5.24
CA GLU A 75 4.63 20.22 4.09
C GLU A 75 4.79 19.46 2.75
N ARG A 76 5.89 18.72 2.59
CA ARG A 76 6.09 17.87 1.40
C ARG A 76 5.15 16.66 1.40
N ILE A 77 4.81 16.12 2.57
CA ILE A 77 3.79 15.06 2.68
C ILE A 77 2.45 15.61 2.21
N GLU A 78 2.01 16.74 2.77
CA GLU A 78 0.73 17.36 2.44
C GLU A 78 0.64 17.76 0.96
N ARG A 79 1.72 18.29 0.37
CA ARG A 79 1.76 18.59 -1.07
C ARG A 79 1.70 17.34 -1.95
N THR A 80 2.43 16.28 -1.59
CA THR A 80 2.51 15.06 -2.41
C THR A 80 1.21 14.28 -2.34
N VAL A 81 0.71 14.01 -1.12
CA VAL A 81 -0.54 13.30 -0.88
C VAL A 81 -1.72 14.13 -1.38
N GLY A 82 -1.75 15.44 -1.08
CA GLY A 82 -2.81 16.34 -1.51
C GLY A 82 -2.89 16.50 -3.03
N ARG A 83 -1.75 16.45 -3.75
CA ARG A 83 -1.74 16.40 -5.21
C ARG A 83 -2.20 15.05 -5.73
N ALA A 84 -1.72 13.95 -5.16
CA ALA A 84 -2.07 12.60 -5.61
C ALA A 84 -3.58 12.31 -5.46
N ILE A 85 -4.20 12.70 -4.34
CA ILE A 85 -5.65 12.57 -4.16
C ILE A 85 -6.42 13.44 -5.18
N LYS A 86 -5.95 14.66 -5.46
CA LYS A 86 -6.57 15.53 -6.49
C LYS A 86 -6.36 15.00 -7.91
N MET A 87 -5.24 14.33 -8.18
CA MET A 87 -4.88 13.79 -9.49
C MET A 87 -5.48 12.42 -9.78
N ALA A 88 -5.78 11.59 -8.77
CA ALA A 88 -6.49 10.32 -8.96
C ALA A 88 -7.86 10.52 -9.67
N SER A 89 -8.45 11.71 -9.51
CA SER A 89 -9.71 12.07 -10.18
C SER A 89 -9.55 12.40 -11.69
N LEU A 90 -8.33 12.56 -12.21
CA LEU A 90 -8.08 12.83 -13.63
C LEU A 90 -8.11 11.56 -14.50
N THR A 91 -7.87 10.39 -13.92
CA THR A 91 -8.08 9.08 -14.57
C THR A 91 -9.44 8.56 -14.16
N GLY A 92 -10.50 9.09 -14.77
CA GLY A 92 -11.87 8.69 -14.50
C GLY A 92 -12.11 7.20 -14.74
N ALA A 93 -12.11 6.39 -13.68
CA ALA A 93 -12.82 5.13 -13.65
C ALA A 93 -14.31 5.44 -13.40
N ARG A 94 -15.07 5.51 -14.49
CA ARG A 94 -16.54 5.47 -14.48
C ARG A 94 -17.00 4.09 -14.01
N GLY A 95 -18.03 4.08 -13.16
CA GLY A 95 -19.10 3.07 -13.14
C GLY A 95 -18.78 1.77 -12.42
#